data_AF-A0A1W9U7G6-F1
#
_entry.id   AF-A0A1W9U7G6-F1
#
_cell.length_a   1.000
_cell.length_b   1.000
_cell.length_c   1.000
_cell.angle_alpha   90.00
_cell.angle_beta   90.00
_cell.angle_gamma   90.00
#
_symmetry.space_group_name_H-M   'P 1'
#
loop_
_entity.id
_entity.type
_entity.pdbx_description
1 polymer ?
#
loop_
_entity_poly.entity_id
_entity_poly.type
_entity_poly.pdbx_seq_one_letter_code
_entity_poly.pdbx_strand_id
1 'polypeptide(L)'
;MRPVVVIGPPRSGTSVIARLLQEELGVMMDEGPIAKRPQNPDGLYEDKELIRINEIAMRGWKPEVENKMNMQWATQFAAFIANRMQRYDRWGFKDPRMVALIPWMKQFLIDAIWIVPIRKQKDIAKSLITKFGMPSAMARLSVQKSYKLIKDGLGRCHEIDLTYIRKDNDLVCELQEIING
;
A
#
# COMPACT_ATOMS: atom_id res chain seq x y z
N MET A 1 -10.63 10.37 12.78
CA MET A 1 -9.66 9.28 12.98
C MET A 1 -8.68 9.24 11.82
N ARG A 2 -7.41 8.94 12.07
CA ARG A 2 -6.35 8.90 11.04
C ARG A 2 -6.33 7.54 10.36
N PRO A 3 -6.57 7.42 9.05
CA PRO A 3 -6.45 6.13 8.36
C PRO A 3 -4.99 5.66 8.32
N VAL A 4 -4.78 4.35 8.43
CA VAL A 4 -3.46 3.72 8.26
C VAL A 4 -3.29 3.28 6.81
N VAL A 5 -2.27 3.80 6.13
CA VAL A 5 -2.03 3.52 4.72
C VAL A 5 -0.72 2.78 4.55
N VAL A 6 -0.80 1.51 4.15
CA VAL A 6 0.38 0.69 3.88
C VAL A 6 0.70 0.75 2.40
N ILE A 7 1.83 1.35 2.06
CA ILE A 7 2.21 1.61 0.67
C ILE A 7 3.65 1.22 0.39
N GLY A 8 3.90 0.59 -0.76
CA GLY A 8 5.22 0.10 -1.11
C GLY A 8 5.20 -0.66 -2.43
N PRO A 9 6.37 -0.91 -3.03
CA PRO A 9 6.47 -1.79 -4.18
C PRO A 9 5.87 -3.17 -3.84
N PRO A 10 5.27 -3.88 -4.80
CA PRO A 10 4.91 -5.29 -4.58
C PRO A 10 6.13 -6.06 -4.06
N ARG A 11 5.91 -7.00 -3.14
CA ARG A 11 6.96 -7.85 -2.52
C ARG A 11 7.90 -7.16 -1.53
N SER A 12 7.65 -5.91 -1.17
CA SER A 12 8.38 -5.23 -0.09
C SER A 12 7.96 -5.66 1.32
N GLY A 13 6.82 -6.37 1.46
CA GLY A 13 6.27 -6.78 2.77
C GLY A 13 4.98 -6.04 3.15
N THR A 14 4.36 -5.29 2.23
CA THR A 14 3.07 -4.61 2.45
C THR A 14 1.96 -5.54 2.97
N SER A 15 1.92 -6.80 2.53
CA SER A 15 0.97 -7.79 3.05
C SER A 15 1.26 -8.23 4.48
N VAL A 16 2.54 -8.31 4.89
CA VAL A 16 2.91 -8.65 6.28
C VAL A 16 2.44 -7.54 7.21
N ILE A 17 2.70 -6.28 6.84
CA ILE A 17 2.26 -5.13 7.63
C ILE A 17 0.73 -5.05 7.71
N ALA A 18 0.02 -5.18 6.57
CA ALA A 18 -1.44 -5.16 6.55
C ALA A 18 -2.04 -6.29 7.40
N ARG A 19 -1.45 -7.48 7.35
CA ARG A 19 -1.85 -8.61 8.19
C ARG A 19 -1.74 -8.28 9.67
N LEU A 20 -0.56 -7.84 10.13
CA LEU A 20 -0.33 -7.56 11.55
C LEU A 20 -1.23 -6.41 12.05
N LEU A 21 -1.44 -5.39 11.23
CA LEU A 21 -2.38 -4.30 11.55
C LEU A 21 -3.80 -4.83 11.79
N GLN A 22 -4.27 -5.77 10.96
CA GLN A 22 -5.62 -6.33 11.07
C GLN A 22 -5.74 -7.39 12.17
N GLU A 23 -4.87 -8.39 12.15
CA GLU A 23 -4.96 -9.57 13.02
C GLU A 23 -4.52 -9.27 14.46
N GLU A 24 -3.51 -8.41 14.66
CA GLU A 24 -2.91 -8.17 15.98
C GLU A 24 -3.29 -6.81 16.59
N LEU A 25 -3.61 -5.81 15.76
CA LEU A 25 -3.84 -4.43 16.23
C LEU A 25 -5.27 -3.91 15.99
N GLY A 26 -6.14 -4.74 15.40
CA GLY A 26 -7.55 -4.44 15.19
C GLY A 26 -7.82 -3.27 14.23
N VAL A 27 -6.89 -3.00 13.30
CA VAL A 27 -7.08 -2.03 12.22
C VAL A 27 -7.72 -2.73 11.03
N MET A 28 -8.94 -2.37 10.65
CA MET A 28 -9.58 -2.97 9.48
C MET A 28 -8.89 -2.54 8.18
N MET A 29 -8.15 -3.46 7.56
CA MET A 29 -7.34 -3.21 6.35
C MET A 29 -8.04 -3.67 5.06
N ASP A 30 -8.89 -4.70 5.13
CA ASP A 30 -9.72 -5.18 4.02
C ASP A 30 -11.15 -5.52 4.50
N GLU A 31 -12.11 -5.67 3.58
CA GLU A 31 -13.45 -6.21 3.90
C GLU A 31 -13.59 -7.68 3.50
N GLY A 32 -12.46 -8.38 3.36
CA GLY A 32 -12.45 -9.80 3.06
C GLY A 32 -11.34 -10.21 2.09
N PRO A 33 -10.91 -11.48 2.15
CA PRO A 33 -9.75 -11.95 1.42
C PRO A 33 -9.97 -11.87 -0.09
N ILE A 34 -9.03 -11.22 -0.80
CA ILE A 34 -8.81 -11.54 -2.20
C ILE A 34 -8.11 -12.90 -2.21
N ALA A 35 -8.77 -13.87 -2.86
CA ALA A 35 -8.41 -15.28 -2.89
C ALA A 35 -6.89 -15.54 -2.89
N LYS A 36 -6.46 -16.49 -2.04
CA LYS A 36 -5.09 -17.00 -2.00
C LYS A 36 -4.64 -17.39 -3.41
N ARG A 37 -3.43 -17.00 -3.80
CA ARG A 37 -2.82 -17.41 -5.08
C ARG A 37 -1.55 -18.20 -4.79
N PRO A 38 -1.11 -19.12 -5.67
CA PRO A 38 0.16 -19.84 -5.45
C PRO A 38 1.37 -18.91 -5.23
N GLN A 39 1.36 -17.71 -5.81
CA GLN A 39 2.40 -16.69 -5.65
C GLN A 39 2.27 -15.88 -4.35
N ASN A 40 1.12 -15.98 -3.67
CA ASN A 40 0.83 -15.32 -2.41
C ASN A 40 -0.09 -16.22 -1.54
N PRO A 41 0.48 -17.25 -0.89
CA PRO A 41 -0.28 -18.27 -0.17
C PRO A 41 -1.04 -17.71 1.05
N ASP A 42 -0.59 -16.58 1.59
CA ASP A 42 -1.21 -15.91 2.74
C ASP A 42 -2.41 -15.04 2.34
N GLY A 43 -2.66 -14.88 1.03
CA GLY A 43 -3.76 -14.04 0.53
C GLY A 43 -3.33 -12.58 0.30
N LEU A 44 -4.16 -11.87 -0.45
CA LEU A 44 -3.97 -10.45 -0.71
C LEU A 44 -4.89 -9.66 0.24
N TYR A 45 -4.29 -8.86 1.10
CA TYR A 45 -4.95 -7.84 1.93
C TYR A 45 -5.26 -6.56 1.13
N GLU A 46 -5.65 -6.74 -0.14
CA GLU A 46 -6.04 -5.64 -1.01
C GLU A 46 -7.56 -5.52 -0.99
N ASP A 47 -8.07 -4.30 -0.89
CA ASP A 47 -9.50 -4.05 -0.89
C ASP A 47 -10.07 -4.07 -2.32
N LYS A 48 -11.02 -4.96 -2.60
CA LYS A 48 -11.62 -5.14 -3.94
C LYS A 48 -12.29 -3.86 -4.47
N GLU A 49 -12.93 -3.09 -3.61
CA GLU A 49 -13.52 -1.82 -3.99
C GLU A 49 -12.43 -0.84 -4.40
N LEU A 50 -11.38 -0.74 -3.59
CA LEU A 50 -10.23 0.12 -3.86
C LEU A 50 -9.49 -0.29 -5.14
N ILE A 51 -9.37 -1.60 -5.42
CA ILE A 51 -8.85 -2.11 -6.69
C ILE A 51 -9.65 -1.50 -7.86
N ARG A 52 -10.97 -1.63 -7.82
CA ARG A 52 -11.87 -1.14 -8.87
C ARG A 52 -11.79 0.38 -9.02
N ILE A 53 -11.70 1.11 -7.90
CA ILE A 53 -11.54 2.57 -7.91
C ILE A 53 -10.21 2.92 -8.60
N ASN A 54 -9.11 2.30 -8.19
CA ASN A 54 -7.78 2.57 -8.74
C ASN A 54 -7.69 2.25 -10.25
N GLU A 55 -8.42 1.25 -10.74
CA GLU A 55 -8.49 0.95 -12.18
C GLU A 55 -9.09 2.10 -13.00
N ILE A 56 -10.00 2.91 -12.44
CA ILE A 56 -10.54 4.11 -13.11
C ILE A 56 -9.43 5.11 -13.40
N ALA A 57 -8.52 5.28 -12.42
CA ALA A 57 -7.38 6.17 -12.57
C ALA A 57 -6.36 5.58 -13.55
N MET A 58 -6.05 4.29 -13.43
CA MET A 58 -4.99 3.64 -14.22
C MET A 58 -5.34 3.45 -15.70
N ARG A 59 -6.61 3.58 -16.11
CA ARG A 59 -7.03 3.63 -17.52
C ARG A 59 -6.61 4.96 -18.15
N GLY A 60 -5.37 5.02 -18.62
CA GLY A 60 -4.82 6.16 -19.36
C GLY A 60 -3.80 7.01 -18.59
N TRP A 61 -3.65 6.79 -17.27
CA TRP A 61 -2.72 7.57 -16.45
C TRP A 61 -1.28 7.47 -16.95
N LYS A 62 -0.71 8.63 -17.28
CA LYS A 62 0.74 8.81 -17.49
C LYS A 62 1.32 9.67 -16.36
N PRO A 63 2.03 9.08 -15.36
CA PRO A 63 2.47 9.83 -14.17
C PRO A 63 3.44 10.96 -14.48
N GLU A 64 4.03 10.92 -15.67
CA GLU A 64 5.02 11.85 -16.16
C GLU A 64 4.39 13.03 -16.93
N VAL A 65 3.06 13.01 -17.18
CA VAL A 65 2.38 13.98 -18.07
C VAL A 65 1.07 14.52 -17.49
N GLU A 66 0.31 13.72 -16.73
CA GLU A 66 -1.03 14.09 -16.25
C GLU A 66 -1.03 14.42 -14.76
N ASN A 67 -1.03 15.73 -14.45
CA ASN A 67 -1.24 16.23 -13.08
C ASN A 67 -2.71 16.50 -12.74
N LYS A 68 -3.63 16.41 -13.71
CA LYS A 68 -5.05 16.66 -13.46
C LYS A 68 -5.70 15.41 -12.88
N MET A 69 -6.20 15.54 -11.65
CA MET A 69 -6.92 14.47 -10.98
C MET A 69 -8.15 14.04 -11.77
N ASN A 70 -8.31 12.72 -11.94
CA ASN A 70 -9.53 12.15 -12.51
C ASN A 70 -10.69 12.36 -11.52
N MET A 71 -11.70 13.15 -11.93
CA MET A 71 -12.83 13.50 -11.05
C MET A 71 -13.72 12.31 -10.68
N GLN A 72 -13.84 11.31 -11.56
CA GLN A 72 -14.57 10.08 -11.25
C GLN A 72 -13.83 9.27 -10.18
N TRP A 73 -12.51 9.14 -10.30
CA TRP A 73 -11.68 8.53 -9.26
C TRP A 73 -11.81 9.30 -7.94
N ALA A 74 -11.68 10.63 -7.97
CA ALA A 74 -11.77 11.48 -6.79
C ALA A 74 -13.10 11.29 -6.04
N THR A 75 -14.21 11.26 -6.78
CA THR A 75 -15.54 11.07 -6.21
C THR A 75 -15.67 9.70 -5.55
N GLN A 76 -15.23 8.63 -6.21
CA GLN A 76 -15.32 7.28 -5.64
C GLN A 76 -14.35 7.05 -4.49
N PHE A 77 -13.16 7.64 -4.55
CA PHE A 77 -12.17 7.55 -3.49
C PHE A 77 -12.63 8.30 -2.22
N ALA A 78 -13.23 9.47 -2.38
CA ALA A 78 -13.86 10.19 -1.27
C ALA A 78 -15.02 9.39 -0.64
N ALA A 79 -15.86 8.77 -1.46
CA ALA A 79 -16.95 7.91 -0.98
C ALA A 79 -16.43 6.68 -0.22
N PHE A 80 -15.36 6.05 -0.72
CA PHE A 80 -14.68 4.95 -0.05
C PHE A 80 -14.16 5.38 1.33
N ILE A 81 -13.44 6.50 1.43
CA ILE A 81 -12.95 7.04 2.70
C ILE A 81 -14.11 7.31 3.67
N ALA A 82 -15.18 7.98 3.20
CA ALA A 82 -16.34 8.29 4.02
C ALA A 82 -17.03 7.02 4.56
N ASN A 83 -17.17 5.99 3.72
CA ASN A 83 -17.74 4.71 4.13
C ASN A 83 -16.89 4.04 5.23
N ARG A 84 -15.57 4.00 5.05
CA ARG A 84 -14.67 3.40 6.04
C ARG A 84 -14.72 4.14 7.37
N MET A 85 -14.71 5.48 7.33
CA MET A 85 -14.82 6.32 8.53
C MET A 85 -16.12 6.11 9.30
N GLN A 86 -17.22 5.77 8.64
CA GLN A 86 -18.50 5.52 9.31
C GLN A 86 -18.59 4.12 9.92
N ARG A 87 -17.91 3.13 9.34
CA ARG A 87 -18.07 1.72 9.70
C ARG A 87 -17.07 1.22 10.74
N TYR A 88 -15.92 1.87 10.87
CA TYR A 88 -14.79 1.34 11.62
C TYR A 88 -14.10 2.41 12.47
N ASP A 89 -13.85 2.10 13.74
CA ASP A 89 -13.08 2.96 14.64
C ASP A 89 -11.60 3.01 14.23
N ARG A 90 -11.03 1.87 13.84
CA ARG A 90 -9.67 1.78 13.29
C ARG A 90 -9.73 1.15 11.92
N TRP A 91 -9.24 1.88 10.93
CA TRP A 91 -9.25 1.40 9.55
C TRP A 91 -8.01 1.87 8.80
N GLY A 92 -7.74 1.15 7.73
CA GLY A 92 -6.67 1.43 6.81
C GLY A 92 -6.91 0.72 5.50
N PHE A 93 -5.93 0.78 4.63
CA PHE A 93 -5.95 0.03 3.38
C PHE A 93 -4.54 -0.12 2.82
N LYS A 94 -4.42 -1.06 1.88
CA LYS A 94 -3.21 -1.38 1.16
C LYS A 94 -3.54 -1.66 -0.29
N ASP A 95 -2.81 -1.04 -1.22
CA ASP A 95 -2.71 -1.49 -2.61
C ASP A 95 -1.36 -1.04 -3.22
N PRO A 96 -0.51 -1.96 -3.70
CA PRO A 96 0.79 -1.63 -4.28
C PRO A 96 0.73 -0.69 -5.49
N ARG A 97 -0.41 -0.65 -6.22
CA ARG A 97 -0.62 0.24 -7.38
C ARG A 97 -0.83 1.69 -6.96
N MET A 98 -1.18 1.93 -5.70
CA MET A 98 -1.40 3.27 -5.15
C MET A 98 -0.15 4.13 -5.14
N VAL A 99 1.04 3.55 -5.30
CA VAL A 99 2.30 4.32 -5.37
C VAL A 99 2.26 5.38 -6.47
N ALA A 100 1.62 5.08 -7.61
CA ALA A 100 1.45 6.07 -8.68
C ALA A 100 0.41 7.15 -8.33
N LEU A 101 -0.51 6.86 -7.43
CA LEU A 101 -1.66 7.71 -7.09
C LEU A 101 -1.40 8.63 -5.89
N ILE A 102 -0.20 8.57 -5.28
CA ILE A 102 0.18 9.34 -4.08
C ILE A 102 -0.18 10.83 -4.20
N PRO A 103 0.14 11.53 -5.32
CA PRO A 103 -0.18 12.95 -5.45
C PRO A 103 -1.67 13.28 -5.32
N TRP A 104 -2.54 12.36 -5.72
CA TRP A 104 -4.00 12.55 -5.62
C TRP A 104 -4.51 12.15 -4.25
N MET A 105 -4.09 10.99 -3.74
CA MET A 105 -4.57 10.46 -2.46
C MET A 105 -4.26 11.38 -1.28
N LYS A 106 -3.09 12.01 -1.24
CA LYS A 106 -2.71 12.94 -0.16
C LYS A 106 -3.67 14.13 -0.01
N GLN A 107 -4.39 14.49 -1.06
CA GLN A 107 -5.39 15.57 -1.01
C GLN A 107 -6.62 15.17 -0.19
N PHE A 108 -6.89 13.88 -0.06
CA PHE A 108 -7.99 13.33 0.75
C PHE A 108 -7.52 12.80 2.12
N LEU A 109 -6.22 12.55 2.25
CA LEU A 109 -5.61 11.81 3.37
C LEU A 109 -4.64 12.70 4.15
N ILE A 110 -5.13 13.88 4.56
CA ILE A 110 -4.33 14.94 5.16
C ILE A 110 -3.59 14.45 6.43
N ASP A 111 -4.29 13.68 7.27
CA ASP A 111 -3.78 13.18 8.55
C ASP A 111 -3.49 11.68 8.54
N ALA A 112 -3.33 11.05 7.38
CA ALA A 112 -3.09 9.62 7.29
C ALA A 112 -1.73 9.20 7.86
N ILE A 113 -1.69 8.04 8.50
CA ILE A 113 -0.47 7.38 8.95
C ILE A 113 0.07 6.54 7.79
N TRP A 114 1.11 7.04 7.13
CA TRP A 114 1.74 6.35 6.01
C TRP A 114 2.80 5.39 6.51
N ILE A 115 2.65 4.11 6.22
CA ILE A 115 3.62 3.05 6.57
C ILE A 115 4.23 2.48 5.30
N VAL A 116 5.55 2.55 5.20
CA VAL A 116 6.34 2.13 4.04
C VAL A 116 7.28 0.99 4.43
N PRO A 117 6.98 -0.27 4.07
CA PRO A 117 7.93 -1.35 4.30
C PRO A 117 9.14 -1.22 3.36
N ILE A 118 10.32 -1.23 3.97
CA ILE A 118 11.62 -1.15 3.29
C ILE A 118 12.21 -2.56 3.19
N ARG A 119 12.67 -2.90 1.99
CA ARG A 119 13.37 -4.14 1.73
C ARG A 119 14.42 -3.89 0.66
N LYS A 120 15.55 -4.59 0.72
CA LYS A 120 16.58 -4.57 -0.33
C LYS A 120 15.96 -4.65 -1.72
N GLN A 121 16.12 -3.61 -2.54
CA GLN A 121 15.48 -3.51 -3.86
C GLN A 121 15.84 -4.70 -4.78
N LYS A 122 17.08 -5.20 -4.68
CA LYS A 122 17.53 -6.41 -5.40
C LYS A 122 16.71 -7.65 -5.05
N ASP A 123 16.29 -7.80 -3.79
CA ASP A 123 15.53 -8.95 -3.32
C ASP A 123 14.06 -8.85 -3.75
N ILE A 124 13.52 -7.62 -3.77
CA ILE A 124 12.20 -7.35 -4.35
C ILE A 124 12.19 -7.68 -5.85
N ALA A 125 13.16 -7.15 -6.60
CA ALA A 125 13.27 -7.40 -8.04
C ALA A 125 13.46 -8.90 -8.34
N LYS A 126 14.32 -9.60 -7.57
CA LYS A 126 14.46 -11.06 -7.66
C LYS A 126 13.14 -11.78 -7.40
N SER A 127 12.38 -11.37 -6.38
CA SER A 127 11.06 -11.95 -6.11
C SER A 127 10.07 -11.71 -7.26
N LEU A 128 10.09 -10.54 -7.90
CA LEU A 128 9.23 -10.24 -9.05
C LEU A 128 9.56 -11.13 -10.25
N ILE A 129 10.85 -11.31 -10.54
CA ILE A 129 11.33 -12.19 -11.62
C ILE A 129 10.90 -13.64 -11.34
N THR A 130 11.20 -14.16 -10.15
CA THR A 130 10.96 -15.57 -9.82
C THR A 130 9.48 -15.92 -9.68
N LYS A 131 8.65 -15.02 -9.15
CA LYS A 131 7.24 -15.31 -8.86
C LYS A 131 6.29 -14.92 -9.99
N PHE A 132 6.66 -13.95 -10.82
CA PHE A 132 5.78 -13.40 -11.86
C PHE A 132 6.40 -13.43 -13.26
N GLY A 133 7.61 -13.97 -13.43
CA GLY A 133 8.28 -14.04 -14.74
C GLY A 133 8.62 -12.66 -15.33
N MET A 134 8.67 -11.62 -14.48
CA MET A 134 8.91 -10.25 -14.95
C MET A 134 10.32 -10.12 -15.55
N PRO A 135 10.49 -9.47 -16.72
CA PRO A 135 11.82 -9.22 -17.27
C PRO A 135 12.72 -8.46 -16.28
N SER A 136 13.99 -8.86 -16.16
CA SER A 136 14.91 -8.33 -15.14
C SER A 136 15.06 -6.81 -15.16
N ALA A 137 15.14 -6.20 -16.35
CA ALA A 137 15.20 -4.75 -16.49
C ALA A 137 13.93 -4.08 -15.96
N MET A 138 12.75 -4.62 -16.33
CA MET A 138 11.46 -4.12 -15.89
C MET A 138 11.27 -4.26 -14.38
N ALA A 139 11.65 -5.39 -13.78
CA ALA A 139 11.53 -5.61 -12.34
C ALA A 139 12.40 -4.64 -11.53
N ARG A 140 13.64 -4.38 -11.97
CA ARG A 140 14.51 -3.39 -11.32
C ARG A 140 13.94 -1.98 -11.46
N LEU A 141 13.52 -1.61 -12.66
CA LEU A 141 12.97 -0.28 -12.93
C LEU A 141 11.67 -0.03 -12.16
N SER A 142 10.77 -1.03 -12.09
CA SER A 142 9.50 -0.88 -11.36
C SER A 142 9.74 -0.64 -9.87
N VAL A 143 10.67 -1.38 -9.26
CA VAL A 143 11.02 -1.20 -7.84
C VAL A 143 11.63 0.18 -7.59
N GLN A 144 12.58 0.59 -8.43
CA GLN A 144 13.22 1.90 -8.32
C GLN A 144 12.20 3.04 -8.48
N LYS A 145 11.32 2.94 -9.49
CA LYS A 145 10.28 3.94 -9.74
C LYS A 145 9.29 4.02 -8.58
N SER A 146 8.89 2.89 -8.00
CA SER A 146 7.99 2.88 -6.84
C SER A 146 8.59 3.61 -5.64
N TYR A 147 9.84 3.30 -5.26
CA TYR A 147 10.47 4.00 -4.14
C TYR A 147 10.72 5.48 -4.41
N LYS A 148 11.05 5.84 -5.66
CA LYS A 148 11.18 7.25 -6.06
C LYS A 148 9.86 8.00 -5.89
N LEU A 149 8.75 7.44 -6.37
CA LEU A 149 7.42 8.05 -6.23
C LEU A 149 6.98 8.19 -4.76
N ILE A 150 7.29 7.20 -3.92
CA ILE A 150 7.03 7.28 -2.48
C ILE A 150 7.84 8.42 -1.86
N LYS A 151 9.16 8.47 -2.13
CA LYS A 151 10.06 9.48 -1.58
C LYS A 151 9.68 10.90 -2.03
N ASP A 152 9.39 11.07 -3.32
CA ASP A 152 9.06 12.37 -3.90
C ASP A 152 7.63 12.81 -3.53
N GLY A 153 6.73 11.84 -3.32
CA GLY A 153 5.31 12.08 -3.09
C GLY A 153 4.93 12.23 -1.62
N LEU A 154 5.56 11.49 -0.69
CA LEU A 154 5.26 11.54 0.74
C LEU A 154 6.21 12.49 1.46
N GLY A 155 5.66 13.41 2.25
CA GLY A 155 6.46 14.33 3.08
C GLY A 155 6.86 13.71 4.42
N ARG A 156 5.94 12.96 5.05
CA ARG A 156 6.16 12.21 6.29
C ARG A 156 5.60 10.80 6.11
N CYS A 157 6.40 9.81 6.49
CA CYS A 157 5.99 8.41 6.56
C CYS A 157 6.82 7.66 7.59
N HIS A 158 6.33 6.50 8.02
CA HIS A 158 7.03 5.57 8.90
C HIS A 158 7.61 4.45 8.04
N GLU A 159 8.94 4.40 7.95
CA GLU A 159 9.65 3.33 7.26
C GLU A 159 9.85 2.15 8.20
N ILE A 160 9.41 0.95 7.80
CA ILE A 160 9.61 -0.28 8.58
C ILE A 160 10.58 -1.18 7.82
N ASP A 161 11.76 -1.40 8.37
CA ASP A 161 12.77 -2.26 7.73
C ASP A 161 12.43 -3.74 7.88
N LEU A 162 12.20 -4.38 6.73
CA LEU A 162 11.94 -5.81 6.54
C LEU A 162 13.05 -6.45 5.68
N THR A 163 14.24 -5.84 5.64
CA THR A 163 15.42 -6.38 4.96
C THR A 163 15.87 -7.71 5.55
N TYR A 164 15.67 -7.89 6.85
CA TYR A 164 15.92 -9.12 7.57
C TYR A 164 14.60 -9.68 8.12
N ILE A 165 14.58 -10.98 8.39
CA ILE A 165 13.43 -11.61 9.05
C ILE A 165 13.33 -11.02 10.45
N ARG A 166 12.18 -10.47 10.78
CA ARG A 166 11.83 -9.97 12.11
C ARG A 166 10.73 -10.85 12.69
N LYS A 167 10.70 -10.97 14.01
CA LYS A 167 9.61 -11.67 14.70
C LYS A 167 8.36 -10.80 14.64
N ASP A 168 7.20 -11.43 14.51
CA ASP A 168 5.93 -10.73 14.46
C ASP A 168 5.73 -9.83 15.70
N ASN A 169 6.06 -10.30 16.90
CA ASN A 169 5.95 -9.51 18.12
C ASN A 169 6.75 -8.19 18.06
N ASP A 170 7.95 -8.21 17.50
CA ASP A 170 8.78 -7.00 17.39
C ASP A 170 8.14 -5.99 16.41
N LEU A 171 7.54 -6.49 15.33
CA LEU A 171 6.83 -5.66 14.35
C LEU A 171 5.51 -5.13 14.92
N VAL A 172 4.78 -5.93 15.69
CA VAL A 172 3.54 -5.53 16.34
C VAL A 172 3.79 -4.38 17.33
N CYS A 173 4.83 -4.47 18.16
CA CYS A 173 5.19 -3.39 19.08
C CYS A 173 5.48 -2.07 18.34
N GLU A 174 6.32 -2.12 17.30
CA GLU A 174 6.65 -0.93 16.50
C GLU A 174 5.42 -0.36 15.78
N LEU A 175 4.59 -1.21 15.18
CA LEU A 175 3.35 -0.79 14.54
C LEU A 175 2.38 -0.16 15.54
N GLN A 176 2.31 -0.70 16.76
CA GLN A 176 1.45 -0.19 17.82
C GLN A 176 1.89 1.22 18.26
N GLU A 177 3.19 1.46 18.41
CA GLU A 177 3.74 2.79 18.68
C GLU A 177 3.39 3.78 17.57
N ILE A 178 3.53 3.36 16.30
CA ILE A 178 3.22 4.19 15.13
C ILE A 178 1.74 4.59 15.08
N ILE A 179 0.81 3.65 15.31
CA ILE A 179 -0.63 3.96 15.18
C ILE A 179 -1.17 4.77 16.37
N ASN A 180 -0.53 4.67 17.54
CA ASN A 180 -0.94 5.36 18.76
C ASN A 180 -0.32 6.76 18.93
N GLY A 181 0.83 7.04 18.31
CA GLY A 181 1.52 8.34 18.34
C GLY A 181 0.96 9.35 17.35
#